data_AF-A0A2U3KE53-F1
#
_entry.id   AF-A0A2U3KE53-F1
#
_cell.length_a   1.000
_cell.length_b   1.000
_cell.length_c   1.000
_cell.angle_alpha   90.00
_cell.angle_beta   90.00
_cell.angle_gamma   90.00
#
_symmetry.space_group_name_H-M   'P 1'
#
loop_
_entity.id
_entity.type
_entity.pdbx_description
1 polymer ?
#
loop_
_entity_poly.entity_id
_entity_poly.type
_entity_poly.pdbx_seq_one_letter_code
_entity_poly.pdbx_strand_id
1 'polypeptide(L)'
;MTARRRTTAIAGACLAVSMTACVLLLRDLDQIRPKAAIEDALYIESPKMVKRASLGFDGLMACLYWTRTVQYFGHRHYKREGTYNELAPLLEITTALDPHLLPAYEFGATFLAPAPPNGAGQPDRAIQLMEYGIAHNPDNWHLYYDLGFVYYTELKDYKKASEAFDRGSRVPNAHPFMKIMAAKTAEHAGDYMTARLLWSATFESSRQTEIRQNALEHLRAIQVDEDVTHLQGAVTRFGERTGRLPSSISELSAAEHLPSIPVDPDGNPYTMTPQGRILVKNPDDFPFITKGLPPGYKPSGRPKFHTKG
;
A
#
# COMPACT_ATOMS: atom_id res chain seq x y z
N MET A 1 20.93 -11.99 -66.77
CA MET A 1 20.80 -11.60 -65.35
C MET A 1 20.50 -12.86 -64.55
N THR A 2 21.36 -13.26 -63.62
CA THR A 2 21.20 -14.51 -62.84
C THR A 2 19.93 -14.46 -61.98
N ALA A 3 19.29 -15.61 -61.74
CA ALA A 3 18.06 -15.69 -60.94
C ALA A 3 18.20 -14.94 -59.60
N ARG A 4 19.35 -15.08 -58.93
CA ARG A 4 19.71 -14.36 -57.70
C ARG A 4 19.70 -12.83 -57.85
N ARG A 5 20.23 -12.27 -58.94
CA ARG A 5 20.20 -10.82 -59.20
C ARG A 5 18.77 -10.30 -59.44
N ARG A 6 17.91 -11.11 -60.07
CA ARG A 6 16.48 -10.77 -60.23
C ARG A 6 15.77 -10.74 -58.88
N THR A 7 15.98 -11.73 -58.03
CA THR A 7 15.36 -11.79 -56.69
C THR A 7 15.78 -10.61 -55.82
N THR A 8 17.07 -10.26 -55.81
CA THR A 8 17.58 -9.11 -55.04
C THR A 8 17.02 -7.78 -55.55
N ALA A 9 16.90 -7.60 -56.87
CA ALA A 9 16.32 -6.39 -57.46
C ALA A 9 14.83 -6.24 -57.11
N ILE A 10 14.06 -7.33 -57.18
CA ILE A 10 12.63 -7.34 -56.82
C ILE A 10 12.45 -7.05 -55.33
N ALA A 11 13.21 -7.73 -54.46
CA ALA A 11 13.15 -7.50 -53.02
C ALA A 11 13.53 -6.05 -52.64
N GLY A 12 14.57 -5.50 -53.29
CA GLY A 12 14.97 -4.10 -53.10
C GLY A 12 13.90 -3.12 -53.55
N ALA A 13 13.25 -3.37 -54.69
CA ALA A 13 12.14 -2.55 -55.16
C ALA A 13 10.92 -2.62 -54.22
N CYS A 14 10.56 -3.81 -53.73
CA CYS A 14 9.48 -3.97 -52.76
C CYS A 14 9.77 -3.23 -51.45
N LEU A 15 11.00 -3.31 -50.94
CA LEU A 15 11.42 -2.60 -49.73
C LEU A 15 11.34 -1.07 -49.93
N ALA A 16 11.83 -0.57 -51.06
CA ALA A 16 11.78 0.86 -51.38
C ALA A 16 10.33 1.35 -51.46
N VAL A 17 9.46 0.61 -52.16
CA VAL A 17 8.03 0.94 -52.26
C VAL A 17 7.36 0.91 -50.89
N SER A 18 7.65 -0.08 -50.04
CA SER A 18 7.05 -0.16 -48.70
C SER A 18 7.52 1.00 -47.81
N MET A 19 8.80 1.36 -47.86
CA MET A 19 9.34 2.51 -47.12
C MET A 19 8.75 3.83 -47.61
N THR A 20 8.64 4.03 -48.92
CA THR A 20 8.03 5.24 -49.48
C THR A 20 6.54 5.33 -49.14
N ALA A 21 5.79 4.23 -49.26
CA ALA A 21 4.39 4.18 -48.86
C ALA A 21 4.21 4.47 -47.37
N CYS A 22 5.10 3.94 -46.52
CA CYS A 22 5.10 4.22 -45.09
C CYS A 22 5.37 5.70 -44.78
N VAL A 23 6.34 6.32 -45.45
CA VAL A 23 6.65 7.75 -45.27
C VAL A 23 5.49 8.64 -45.73
N LEU A 24 4.83 8.31 -46.84
CA LEU A 24 3.67 9.07 -47.31
C LEU A 24 2.48 8.93 -46.36
N LEU A 25 2.19 7.71 -45.89
CA LEU A 25 1.18 7.47 -44.85
C LEU A 25 1.47 8.22 -43.56
N LEU A 26 2.72 8.22 -43.10
CA LEU A 26 3.13 8.95 -41.89
C LEU A 26 2.95 10.47 -42.07
N ARG A 27 3.29 11.01 -43.25
CA ARG A 27 3.08 12.44 -43.55
C ARG A 27 1.60 12.81 -43.59
N ASP A 28 0.76 12.00 -44.21
CA ASP A 28 -0.69 12.25 -44.25
C ASP A 28 -1.29 12.15 -42.84
N LEU A 29 -0.88 11.15 -42.05
CA LEU A 29 -1.29 11.02 -40.65
C LEU A 29 -0.84 12.21 -39.80
N ASP A 30 0.39 12.72 -40.00
CA ASP A 30 0.90 13.90 -39.29
C ASP A 30 0.15 15.19 -39.69
N GLN A 31 -0.26 15.31 -40.95
CA GLN A 31 -1.06 16.45 -41.43
C GLN A 31 -2.52 16.43 -40.95
N ILE A 32 -3.08 15.25 -40.70
CA ILE A 32 -4.41 15.07 -40.11
C ILE A 32 -4.37 15.31 -38.58
N ARG A 33 -3.17 15.30 -37.97
CA ARG A 33 -2.95 15.37 -36.52
C ARG A 33 -2.69 16.73 -35.86
N PRO A 34 -2.99 17.92 -36.43
CA PRO A 34 -2.93 19.12 -35.63
C PRO A 34 -4.21 19.21 -34.77
N LYS A 35 -4.10 18.73 -33.51
CA LYS A 35 -5.00 18.94 -32.35
C LYS A 35 -5.97 17.83 -31.91
N ALA A 36 -6.21 16.76 -32.68
CA ALA A 36 -7.24 15.76 -32.31
C ALA A 36 -6.75 14.51 -31.55
N ALA A 37 -5.45 14.20 -31.48
CA ALA A 37 -4.98 12.85 -31.15
C ALA A 37 -4.51 12.60 -29.70
N ILE A 38 -5.24 13.10 -28.69
CA ILE A 38 -5.10 12.60 -27.30
C ILE A 38 -6.41 11.96 -26.80
N GLU A 39 -7.51 12.15 -27.54
CA GLU A 39 -8.79 11.47 -27.27
C GLU A 39 -8.76 10.01 -27.78
N ASP A 40 -8.03 9.71 -28.87
CA ASP A 40 -7.83 8.35 -29.40
C ASP A 40 -6.49 7.75 -28.95
N ALA A 41 -6.28 7.59 -27.63
CA ALA A 41 -5.01 7.09 -27.10
C ALA A 41 -4.74 5.60 -27.42
N LEU A 42 -5.80 4.83 -27.71
CA LEU A 42 -5.74 3.41 -28.05
C LEU A 42 -5.92 3.20 -29.56
N TYR A 43 -4.91 2.65 -30.22
CA TYR A 43 -5.04 2.17 -31.61
C TYR A 43 -5.66 0.78 -31.67
N ILE A 44 -5.39 -0.02 -30.63
CA ILE A 44 -5.85 -1.39 -30.41
C ILE A 44 -5.91 -1.57 -28.89
N GLU A 45 -7.07 -1.94 -28.35
CA GLU A 45 -7.29 -2.06 -26.90
C GLU A 45 -6.79 -3.39 -26.32
N SER A 46 -6.47 -4.38 -27.17
CA SER A 46 -6.08 -5.71 -26.73
C SER A 46 -4.56 -5.85 -26.58
N PRO A 47 -4.04 -6.09 -25.36
CA PRO A 47 -2.60 -6.31 -25.15
C PRO A 47 -2.02 -7.46 -25.99
N LYS A 48 -2.80 -8.54 -26.15
CA LYS A 48 -2.41 -9.70 -26.97
C LYS A 48 -2.27 -9.36 -28.45
N MET A 49 -3.16 -8.50 -28.97
CA MET A 49 -3.10 -8.09 -30.37
C MET A 49 -1.92 -7.14 -30.61
N VAL A 50 -1.69 -6.18 -29.72
CA VAL A 50 -0.55 -5.26 -29.82
C VAL A 50 0.77 -6.02 -29.76
N LYS A 51 0.89 -7.00 -28.84
CA LYS A 51 2.07 -7.87 -28.75
C LYS A 51 2.33 -8.65 -30.04
N ARG A 52 1.29 -9.26 -30.62
CA ARG A 52 1.43 -9.96 -31.93
C ARG A 52 1.83 -9.00 -33.06
N ALA A 53 1.23 -7.82 -33.10
CA ALA A 53 1.52 -6.79 -34.10
C ALA A 53 2.92 -6.16 -33.94
N SER A 54 3.52 -6.29 -32.76
CA SER A 54 4.87 -5.79 -32.47
C SER A 54 5.97 -6.62 -33.13
N LEU A 55 5.66 -7.81 -33.66
CA LEU A 55 6.60 -8.68 -34.40
C LEU A 55 7.92 -8.95 -33.66
N GLY A 56 7.86 -9.05 -32.32
CA GLY A 56 9.02 -9.28 -31.45
C GLY A 56 9.70 -8.01 -30.91
N PHE A 57 9.27 -6.82 -31.35
CA PHE A 57 9.74 -5.53 -30.81
C PHE A 57 8.91 -5.06 -29.60
N ASP A 58 8.56 -5.98 -28.70
CA ASP A 58 7.62 -5.74 -27.60
C ASP A 58 8.09 -4.60 -26.69
N GLY A 59 9.38 -4.56 -26.33
CA GLY A 59 9.95 -3.50 -25.50
C GLY A 59 9.91 -2.11 -26.15
N LEU A 60 10.16 -2.01 -27.47
CA LEU A 60 10.02 -0.74 -28.18
C LEU A 60 8.56 -0.29 -28.21
N MET A 61 7.63 -1.24 -28.43
CA MET A 61 6.20 -0.94 -28.41
C MET A 61 5.75 -0.53 -27.00
N ALA A 62 6.27 -1.16 -25.95
CA ALA A 62 6.03 -0.77 -24.57
C ALA A 62 6.48 0.68 -24.32
N CYS A 63 7.66 1.09 -24.80
CA CYS A 63 8.11 2.48 -24.68
C CYS A 63 7.18 3.48 -25.40
N LEU A 64 6.63 3.11 -26.56
CA LEU A 64 5.67 3.95 -27.30
C LEU A 64 4.35 4.10 -26.53
N TYR A 65 3.80 2.99 -26.02
CA TYR A 65 2.57 3.01 -25.22
C TYR A 65 2.77 3.69 -23.87
N TRP A 66 3.93 3.53 -23.24
CA TRP A 66 4.30 4.25 -22.01
C TRP A 66 4.33 5.77 -22.25
N THR A 67 4.98 6.21 -23.31
CA THR A 67 5.02 7.64 -23.67
C THR A 67 3.61 8.20 -23.89
N ARG A 68 2.73 7.44 -24.55
CA ARG A 68 1.32 7.80 -24.73
C ARG A 68 0.56 7.86 -23.40
N THR A 69 0.82 6.92 -22.49
CA THR A 69 0.22 6.89 -21.15
C THR A 69 0.49 8.20 -20.40
N VAL A 70 1.76 8.59 -20.34
CA VAL A 70 2.17 9.82 -19.63
C VAL A 70 1.63 11.06 -20.32
N GLN A 71 1.65 11.13 -21.66
CA GLN A 71 1.08 12.25 -22.41
C GLN A 71 -0.43 12.37 -22.25
N TYR A 72 -1.16 11.25 -22.30
CA TYR A 72 -2.60 11.19 -22.10
C TYR A 72 -2.98 11.74 -20.72
N PHE A 73 -2.35 11.21 -19.67
CA PHE A 73 -2.61 11.65 -18.31
C PHE A 73 -2.24 13.13 -18.14
N GLY A 74 -1.02 13.51 -18.53
CA GLY A 74 -0.52 14.87 -18.37
C GLY A 74 -1.38 15.91 -19.09
N HIS A 75 -1.85 15.60 -20.31
CA HIS A 75 -2.72 16.49 -21.07
C HIS A 75 -4.08 16.69 -20.41
N ARG A 76 -4.74 15.59 -20.01
CA ARG A 76 -6.05 15.64 -19.33
C ARG A 76 -5.95 16.34 -17.99
N HIS A 77 -4.91 16.04 -17.23
CA HIS A 77 -4.65 16.67 -15.94
C HIS A 77 -4.43 18.18 -16.10
N TYR A 78 -3.63 18.60 -17.08
CA TYR A 78 -3.41 20.02 -17.40
C TYR A 78 -4.72 20.74 -17.80
N LYS A 79 -5.56 20.09 -18.61
CA LYS A 79 -6.88 20.60 -19.00
C LYS A 79 -7.95 20.50 -17.90
N ARG A 80 -7.62 19.89 -16.74
CA ARG A 80 -8.55 19.59 -15.65
C ARG A 80 -9.76 18.77 -16.09
N GLU A 81 -9.53 17.86 -17.03
CA GLU A 81 -10.52 16.88 -17.42
C GLU A 81 -10.71 15.89 -16.26
N GLY A 82 -11.95 15.74 -15.79
CA GLY A 82 -12.26 14.92 -14.60
C GLY A 82 -12.34 13.42 -14.86
N THR A 83 -11.92 12.92 -16.02
CA THR A 83 -12.02 11.49 -16.39
C THR A 83 -10.76 11.01 -17.09
N TYR A 84 -10.35 9.78 -16.78
CA TYR A 84 -9.12 9.15 -17.26
C TYR A 84 -9.39 7.72 -17.75
N ASN A 85 -10.45 7.53 -18.54
CA ASN A 85 -10.95 6.21 -18.93
C ASN A 85 -9.89 5.33 -19.62
N GLU A 86 -9.00 5.95 -20.41
CA GLU A 86 -7.98 5.23 -21.18
C GLU A 86 -6.70 4.96 -20.39
N LEU A 87 -6.57 5.50 -19.17
CA LEU A 87 -5.32 5.35 -18.41
C LEU A 87 -5.01 3.88 -18.12
N ALA A 88 -6.01 3.14 -17.65
CA ALA A 88 -5.85 1.74 -17.31
C ALA A 88 -5.56 0.83 -18.52
N PRO A 89 -6.32 0.86 -19.64
CA PRO A 89 -5.96 0.05 -20.80
C PRO A 89 -4.59 0.41 -21.39
N LEU A 90 -4.18 1.68 -21.35
CA LEU A 90 -2.82 2.09 -21.75
C LEU A 90 -1.73 1.43 -20.88
N LEU A 91 -1.93 1.43 -19.56
CA LEU A 91 -1.03 0.78 -18.60
C LEU A 91 -1.01 -0.75 -18.75
N GLU A 92 -2.17 -1.38 -18.93
CA GLU A 92 -2.31 -2.82 -19.13
C GLU A 92 -1.61 -3.28 -20.42
N ILE A 93 -1.75 -2.53 -21.53
CA ILE A 93 -1.01 -2.82 -22.76
C ILE A 93 0.49 -2.65 -22.54
N THR A 94 0.89 -1.53 -21.92
CA THR A 94 2.30 -1.22 -21.65
C THR A 94 2.98 -2.35 -20.86
N THR A 95 2.36 -2.79 -19.76
CA THR A 95 2.89 -3.81 -18.85
C THR A 95 2.77 -5.24 -19.41
N ALA A 96 1.83 -5.51 -20.32
CA ALA A 96 1.79 -6.79 -21.02
C ALA A 96 2.87 -6.93 -22.11
N LEU A 97 3.27 -5.80 -22.71
CA LEU A 97 4.37 -5.74 -23.67
C LEU A 97 5.72 -5.86 -22.96
N ASP A 98 5.93 -5.10 -21.88
CA ASP A 98 7.11 -5.19 -21.02
C ASP A 98 6.71 -5.33 -19.54
N PRO A 99 6.62 -6.57 -19.02
CA PRO A 99 6.26 -6.81 -17.63
C PRO A 99 7.27 -6.30 -16.61
N HIS A 100 8.50 -5.98 -17.03
CA HIS A 100 9.57 -5.49 -16.17
C HIS A 100 9.71 -3.96 -16.20
N LEU A 101 8.83 -3.25 -16.91
CA LEU A 101 8.77 -1.79 -16.90
C LEU A 101 8.11 -1.26 -15.61
N LEU A 102 8.88 -1.31 -14.52
CA LEU A 102 8.45 -0.91 -13.17
C LEU A 102 7.76 0.46 -13.08
N PRO A 103 8.22 1.52 -13.78
CA PRO A 103 7.58 2.83 -13.71
C PRO A 103 6.11 2.85 -14.13
N ALA A 104 5.68 1.93 -15.01
CA ALA A 104 4.27 1.84 -15.40
C ALA A 104 3.39 1.36 -14.22
N TYR A 105 3.89 0.44 -13.40
CA TYR A 105 3.18 -0.03 -12.21
C TYR A 105 3.09 1.07 -11.16
N GLU A 106 4.20 1.71 -10.82
CA GLU A 106 4.24 2.82 -9.85
C GLU A 106 3.30 3.97 -10.25
N PHE A 107 3.29 4.30 -11.55
CA PHE A 107 2.36 5.29 -12.11
C PHE A 107 0.90 4.83 -11.99
N GLY A 108 0.63 3.56 -12.29
CA GLY A 108 -0.70 2.97 -12.14
C GLY A 108 -1.20 3.00 -10.69
N ALA A 109 -0.37 2.63 -9.72
CA ALA A 109 -0.75 2.71 -8.31
C ALA A 109 -1.10 4.14 -7.89
N THR A 110 -0.31 5.11 -8.36
CA THR A 110 -0.46 6.53 -8.02
C THR A 110 -1.70 7.17 -8.65
N PHE A 111 -2.04 6.81 -9.90
CA PHE A 111 -3.03 7.56 -10.68
C PHE A 111 -4.27 6.77 -11.09
N LEU A 112 -4.27 5.44 -11.01
CA LEU A 112 -5.49 4.67 -11.25
C LEU A 112 -6.42 4.68 -10.05
N ALA A 113 -5.88 4.50 -8.85
CA ALA A 113 -6.69 4.27 -7.67
C ALA A 113 -7.41 5.55 -7.16
N PRO A 114 -6.74 6.71 -7.02
CA PRO A 114 -7.38 7.91 -6.49
C PRO A 114 -8.51 8.42 -7.36
N ALA A 115 -9.55 9.00 -6.74
CA ALA A 115 -10.67 9.59 -7.45
C ALA A 115 -10.27 10.86 -8.25
N PRO A 116 -11.04 11.23 -9.30
CA PRO A 116 -10.87 12.51 -9.97
C PRO A 116 -10.99 13.69 -9.00
N PRO A 117 -10.25 14.80 -9.22
CA PRO A 117 -9.39 15.08 -10.38
C PRO A 117 -7.97 14.49 -10.28
N ASN A 118 -7.63 13.85 -9.16
CA ASN A 118 -6.26 13.41 -8.85
C ASN A 118 -5.90 12.06 -9.51
N GLY A 119 -6.90 11.25 -9.88
CA GLY A 119 -6.70 9.98 -10.57
C GLY A 119 -7.97 9.48 -11.27
N ALA A 120 -7.95 8.23 -11.73
CA ALA A 120 -9.02 7.62 -12.53
C ALA A 120 -10.20 7.08 -11.72
N GLY A 121 -10.08 6.95 -10.38
CA GLY A 121 -11.11 6.37 -9.52
C GLY A 121 -11.34 4.87 -9.75
N GLN A 122 -10.30 4.13 -10.13
CA GLN A 122 -10.32 2.71 -10.48
C GLN A 122 -9.39 1.89 -9.56
N PRO A 123 -9.66 1.84 -8.22
CA PRO A 123 -8.81 1.13 -7.27
C PRO A 123 -8.70 -0.37 -7.56
N ASP A 124 -9.77 -1.01 -8.02
CA ASP A 124 -9.75 -2.44 -8.37
C ASP A 124 -8.78 -2.74 -9.53
N ARG A 125 -8.71 -1.86 -10.54
CA ARG A 125 -7.77 -2.02 -11.66
C ARG A 125 -6.34 -1.70 -11.24
N ALA A 126 -6.15 -0.74 -10.33
CA ALA A 126 -4.83 -0.50 -9.72
C ALA A 126 -4.32 -1.75 -8.99
N ILE A 127 -5.17 -2.40 -8.19
CA ILE A 127 -4.85 -3.65 -7.49
C ILE A 127 -4.51 -4.77 -8.48
N GLN A 128 -5.32 -4.95 -9.53
CA GLN A 128 -5.05 -5.96 -10.56
C GLN A 128 -3.71 -5.71 -11.27
N LEU A 129 -3.40 -4.45 -11.59
CA LEU A 129 -2.12 -4.07 -12.19
C LEU A 129 -0.95 -4.36 -11.24
N MET A 130 -1.10 -4.09 -9.93
CA MET A 130 -0.05 -4.34 -8.95
C MET A 130 0.19 -5.83 -8.74
N GLU A 131 -0.87 -6.64 -8.58
CA GLU A 131 -0.72 -8.10 -8.47
C GLU A 131 -0.14 -8.71 -9.75
N TYR A 132 -0.48 -8.19 -10.93
CA TYR A 132 0.17 -8.58 -12.18
C TYR A 132 1.67 -8.24 -12.17
N GLY A 133 2.03 -7.04 -11.69
CA GLY A 133 3.43 -6.63 -11.53
C GLY A 133 4.19 -7.54 -10.57
N ILE A 134 3.60 -7.86 -9.41
CA ILE A 134 4.18 -8.76 -8.40
C ILE A 134 4.41 -10.15 -8.99
N ALA A 135 3.46 -10.68 -9.77
CA ALA A 135 3.61 -12.00 -10.40
C ALA A 135 4.81 -12.07 -11.36
N HIS A 136 5.18 -10.96 -12.00
CA HIS A 136 6.31 -10.89 -12.94
C HIS A 136 7.60 -10.35 -12.33
N ASN A 137 7.52 -9.71 -11.16
CA ASN A 137 8.64 -9.08 -10.46
C ASN A 137 8.55 -9.36 -8.94
N PRO A 138 8.53 -10.64 -8.50
CA PRO A 138 8.21 -11.01 -7.13
C PRO A 138 9.23 -10.52 -6.09
N ASP A 139 10.46 -10.25 -6.51
CA ASP A 139 11.51 -9.76 -5.60
C ASP A 139 11.49 -8.23 -5.42
N ASN A 140 10.64 -7.50 -6.15
CA ASN A 140 10.55 -6.05 -6.03
C ASN A 140 9.55 -5.64 -4.95
N TRP A 141 10.07 -5.31 -3.76
CA TRP A 141 9.27 -4.88 -2.61
C TRP A 141 8.43 -3.61 -2.87
N HIS A 142 8.81 -2.74 -3.81
CA HIS A 142 8.06 -1.51 -4.10
C HIS A 142 6.64 -1.81 -4.61
N LEU A 143 6.46 -2.88 -5.39
CA LEU A 143 5.14 -3.26 -5.90
C LEU A 143 4.18 -3.68 -4.77
N TYR A 144 4.71 -4.32 -3.74
CA TYR A 144 3.95 -4.67 -2.54
C TYR A 144 3.64 -3.45 -1.67
N TYR A 145 4.58 -2.50 -1.61
CA TYR A 145 4.35 -1.22 -0.94
C TYR A 145 3.20 -0.45 -1.60
N ASP A 146 3.24 -0.32 -2.92
CA ASP A 146 2.21 0.37 -3.70
C ASP A 146 0.85 -0.33 -3.58
N LEU A 147 0.82 -1.66 -3.65
CA LEU A 147 -0.39 -2.45 -3.40
C LEU A 147 -0.95 -2.19 -1.99
N GLY A 148 -0.11 -2.26 -0.96
CA GLY A 148 -0.50 -1.99 0.41
C GLY A 148 -1.01 -0.56 0.59
N PHE A 149 -0.40 0.40 -0.09
CA PHE A 149 -0.80 1.79 -0.07
C PHE A 149 -2.20 1.98 -0.69
N VAL A 150 -2.49 1.36 -1.84
CA VAL A 150 -3.83 1.39 -2.45
C VAL A 150 -4.90 0.83 -1.50
N TYR A 151 -4.64 -0.30 -0.85
CA TYR A 151 -5.56 -0.85 0.16
C TYR A 151 -5.75 0.11 1.34
N TYR A 152 -4.66 0.73 1.82
CA TYR A 152 -4.66 1.61 2.97
C TYR A 152 -5.38 2.94 2.71
N THR A 153 -5.11 3.58 1.56
CA THR A 153 -5.62 4.93 1.28
C THR A 153 -6.99 4.92 0.62
N GLU A 154 -7.19 4.10 -0.41
CA GLU A 154 -8.39 4.17 -1.24
C GLU A 154 -9.51 3.29 -0.68
N LEU A 155 -9.19 2.05 -0.32
CA LEU A 155 -10.20 1.09 0.15
C LEU A 155 -10.41 1.11 1.66
N LYS A 156 -9.46 1.70 2.43
CA LYS A 156 -9.39 1.60 3.90
C LYS A 156 -9.45 0.15 4.40
N ASP A 157 -9.01 -0.80 3.58
CA ASP A 157 -8.90 -2.21 3.93
C ASP A 157 -7.55 -2.44 4.61
N TYR A 158 -7.48 -2.03 5.88
CA TYR A 158 -6.24 -2.10 6.67
C TYR A 158 -5.73 -3.54 6.81
N LYS A 159 -6.62 -4.53 6.80
CA LYS A 159 -6.21 -5.93 6.87
C LYS A 159 -5.41 -6.33 5.63
N LYS A 160 -5.95 -6.11 4.42
CA LYS A 160 -5.23 -6.41 3.18
C LYS A 160 -3.99 -5.55 3.00
N ALA A 161 -4.04 -4.29 3.44
CA ALA A 161 -2.86 -3.42 3.43
C ALA A 161 -1.72 -4.01 4.29
N SER A 162 -2.03 -4.46 5.51
CA SER A 162 -1.05 -5.12 6.39
C SER A 162 -0.47 -6.38 5.74
N GLU A 163 -1.31 -7.23 5.15
CA GLU A 163 -0.89 -8.45 4.43
C GLU A 163 0.03 -8.14 3.24
N ALA A 164 -0.27 -7.09 2.45
CA ALA A 164 0.57 -6.66 1.33
C ALA A 164 1.94 -6.15 1.82
N PHE A 165 1.97 -5.31 2.86
CA PHE A 165 3.23 -4.83 3.45
C PHE A 165 4.05 -5.99 4.04
N ASP A 166 3.42 -6.95 4.70
CA ASP A 166 4.09 -8.13 5.26
C ASP A 166 4.68 -9.00 4.15
N ARG A 167 3.91 -9.31 3.09
CA ARG A 167 4.42 -9.99 1.88
C ARG A 167 5.67 -9.29 1.32
N GLY A 168 5.59 -7.97 1.13
CA GLY A 168 6.70 -7.17 0.63
C GLY A 168 7.88 -7.06 1.60
N SER A 169 7.68 -7.27 2.90
CA SER A 169 8.76 -7.24 3.89
C SER A 169 9.65 -8.50 3.86
N ARG A 170 9.17 -9.57 3.22
CA ARG A 170 9.83 -10.89 3.18
C ARG A 170 10.65 -11.12 1.90
N VAL A 171 10.55 -10.23 0.92
CA VAL A 171 11.29 -10.35 -0.35
C VAL A 171 12.74 -9.82 -0.21
N PRO A 172 13.66 -10.20 -1.11
CA PRO A 172 15.04 -9.73 -1.06
C PRO A 172 15.14 -8.20 -1.10
N ASN A 173 16.10 -7.63 -0.35
CA ASN A 173 16.37 -6.19 -0.29
C ASN A 173 15.17 -5.31 0.12
N ALA A 174 14.15 -5.90 0.76
CA ALA A 174 13.00 -5.15 1.26
C ALA A 174 13.44 -4.05 2.24
N HIS A 175 12.87 -2.84 2.06
CA HIS A 175 13.15 -1.74 2.95
C HIS A 175 12.62 -2.07 4.37
N PRO A 176 13.39 -1.85 5.46
CA PRO A 176 12.98 -2.20 6.83
C PRO A 176 11.62 -1.63 7.26
N PHE A 177 11.25 -0.48 6.68
CA PHE A 177 9.96 0.17 6.89
C PHE A 177 8.75 -0.70 6.52
N MET A 178 8.89 -1.69 5.62
CA MET A 178 7.80 -2.58 5.25
C MET A 178 7.25 -3.36 6.46
N LYS A 179 8.13 -3.84 7.35
CA LYS A 179 7.73 -4.53 8.59
C LYS A 179 6.96 -3.61 9.54
N ILE A 180 7.44 -2.37 9.66
CA ILE A 180 6.81 -1.32 10.48
C ILE A 180 5.41 -1.02 9.96
N MET A 181 5.26 -0.86 8.64
CA MET A 181 3.98 -0.60 8.00
C MET A 181 3.01 -1.76 8.16
N ALA A 182 3.47 -3.00 8.00
CA ALA A 182 2.66 -4.18 8.22
C ALA A 182 2.10 -4.21 9.65
N ALA A 183 2.96 -4.05 10.65
CA ALA A 183 2.60 -4.11 12.06
C ALA A 183 1.66 -2.96 12.47
N LYS A 184 2.02 -1.73 12.13
CA LYS A 184 1.22 -0.53 12.44
C LYS A 184 -0.16 -0.56 11.77
N THR A 185 -0.21 -1.09 10.55
CA THR A 185 -1.48 -1.19 9.81
C THR A 185 -2.38 -2.28 10.41
N ALA A 186 -1.82 -3.38 10.92
CA ALA A 186 -2.57 -4.37 11.70
C ALA A 186 -3.15 -3.76 12.99
N GLU A 187 -2.39 -2.90 13.70
CA GLU A 187 -2.93 -2.15 14.86
C GLU A 187 -4.10 -1.26 14.46
N HIS A 188 -3.95 -0.50 13.38
CA HIS A 188 -5.03 0.34 12.85
C HIS A 188 -6.28 -0.47 12.45
N ALA A 189 -6.10 -1.72 12.01
CA ALA A 189 -7.20 -2.65 11.73
C ALA A 189 -7.87 -3.20 13.00
N GLY A 190 -7.31 -2.95 14.19
CA GLY A 190 -7.74 -3.57 15.45
C GLY A 190 -7.35 -5.05 15.58
N ASP A 191 -6.50 -5.57 14.67
CA ASP A 191 -5.98 -6.93 14.73
C ASP A 191 -4.72 -6.96 15.60
N TYR A 192 -4.93 -6.83 16.91
CA TYR A 192 -3.85 -6.78 17.90
C TYR A 192 -3.01 -8.06 17.95
N MET A 193 -3.60 -9.21 17.60
CA MET A 193 -2.87 -10.48 17.54
C MET A 193 -1.83 -10.45 16.39
N THR A 194 -2.25 -10.06 15.18
CA THR A 194 -1.34 -9.91 14.04
C THR A 194 -0.33 -8.79 14.30
N ALA A 195 -0.77 -7.65 14.84
CA ALA A 195 0.12 -6.55 15.19
C ALA A 195 1.22 -6.99 16.16
N ARG A 196 0.88 -7.71 17.24
CA ARG A 196 1.83 -8.24 18.21
C ARG A 196 2.84 -9.18 17.55
N LEU A 197 2.37 -10.12 16.72
CA LEU A 197 3.25 -11.02 15.99
C LEU A 197 4.27 -10.25 15.13
N LEU A 198 3.80 -9.26 14.37
CA LEU A 198 4.64 -8.47 13.47
C LEU A 198 5.61 -7.54 14.22
N TRP A 199 5.19 -6.92 15.32
CA TRP A 199 6.09 -6.12 16.15
C TRP A 199 7.12 -6.97 16.89
N SER A 200 6.75 -8.15 17.41
CA SER A 200 7.70 -9.10 17.98
C SER A 200 8.74 -9.52 16.94
N ALA A 201 8.30 -9.91 15.74
CA ALA A 201 9.22 -10.24 14.65
C ALA A 201 10.13 -9.06 14.27
N THR A 202 9.61 -7.83 14.29
CA THR A 202 10.39 -6.60 14.02
C THR A 202 11.43 -6.35 15.13
N PHE A 203 11.05 -6.52 16.39
CA PHE A 203 11.92 -6.36 17.56
C PHE A 203 13.07 -7.37 17.55
N GLU A 204 12.79 -8.62 17.22
CA GLU A 204 13.75 -9.72 17.22
C GLU A 204 14.70 -9.67 16.01
N SER A 205 14.19 -9.31 14.83
CA SER A 205 14.97 -9.38 13.58
C SER A 205 15.73 -8.09 13.23
N SER A 206 15.34 -6.93 13.79
CA SER A 206 16.00 -5.67 13.46
C SER A 206 17.36 -5.52 14.14
N ARG A 207 18.35 -5.02 13.39
CA ARG A 207 19.66 -4.63 13.93
C ARG A 207 19.74 -3.16 14.33
N GLN A 208 18.77 -2.35 13.90
CA GLN A 208 18.74 -0.92 14.20
C GLN A 208 18.05 -0.69 15.53
N THR A 209 18.77 -0.11 16.50
CA THR A 209 18.28 0.13 17.85
C THR A 209 16.97 0.93 17.85
N GLU A 210 16.85 1.94 16.98
CA GLU A 210 15.65 2.77 16.87
C GLU A 210 14.40 1.96 16.46
N ILE A 211 14.53 1.06 15.47
CA ILE A 211 13.43 0.20 15.02
C ILE A 211 13.05 -0.80 16.10
N ARG A 212 14.04 -1.40 16.78
CA ARG A 212 13.78 -2.30 17.91
C ARG A 212 13.05 -1.56 19.02
N GLN A 213 13.50 -0.35 19.36
CA GLN A 213 12.88 0.44 20.39
C GLN A 213 11.44 0.79 20.03
N ASN A 214 11.20 1.25 18.80
CA ASN A 214 9.87 1.56 18.32
C ASN A 214 8.94 0.33 18.43
N ALA A 215 9.40 -0.84 18.00
CA ALA A 215 8.64 -2.08 18.12
C ALA A 215 8.32 -2.46 19.58
N LEU A 216 9.27 -2.25 20.50
CA LEU A 216 9.06 -2.48 21.93
C LEU A 216 7.97 -1.56 22.50
N GLU A 217 7.98 -0.28 22.14
CA GLU A 217 6.96 0.67 22.61
C GLU A 217 5.56 0.32 22.11
N HIS A 218 5.45 -0.10 20.86
CA HIS A 218 4.19 -0.59 20.31
C HIS A 218 3.71 -1.86 21.03
N LEU A 219 4.59 -2.84 21.29
CA LEU A 219 4.23 -4.05 22.06
C LEU A 219 3.74 -3.72 23.48
N ARG A 220 4.40 -2.77 24.16
CA ARG A 220 3.99 -2.28 25.49
C ARG A 220 2.63 -1.59 25.42
N ALA A 221 2.39 -0.77 24.40
CA ALA A 221 1.11 -0.09 24.21
C ALA A 221 -0.04 -1.07 23.91
N ILE A 222 0.17 -2.07 23.05
CA ILE A 222 -0.83 -3.11 22.77
C ILE A 222 -1.18 -3.85 24.06
N GLN A 223 -0.19 -4.22 24.87
CA GLN A 223 -0.42 -4.87 26.17
C GLN A 223 -1.29 -3.99 27.07
N VAL A 224 -0.96 -2.70 27.21
CA VAL A 224 -1.77 -1.78 28.02
C VAL A 224 -3.21 -1.67 27.50
N ASP A 225 -3.40 -1.56 26.19
CA ASP A 225 -4.74 -1.45 25.60
C ASP A 225 -5.58 -2.72 25.84
N GLU A 226 -4.98 -3.90 25.75
CA GLU A 226 -5.61 -5.17 26.10
C GLU A 226 -5.94 -5.27 27.58
N ASP A 227 -4.97 -4.98 28.46
CA ASP A 227 -5.15 -5.03 29.91
C ASP A 227 -6.28 -4.09 30.36
N VAL A 228 -6.29 -2.85 29.87
CA VAL A 228 -7.38 -1.90 30.14
C VAL A 228 -8.71 -2.44 29.63
N THR A 229 -8.75 -3.07 28.46
CA THR A 229 -9.98 -3.66 27.90
C THR A 229 -10.51 -4.79 28.78
N HIS A 230 -9.63 -5.70 29.20
CA HIS A 230 -9.99 -6.83 30.06
C HIS A 230 -10.47 -6.35 31.43
N LEU A 231 -9.77 -5.39 32.04
CA LEU A 231 -10.15 -4.81 33.32
C LEU A 231 -11.45 -4.02 33.23
N GLN A 232 -11.67 -3.28 32.15
CA GLN A 232 -12.93 -2.57 31.95
C GLN A 232 -14.10 -3.55 31.81
N GLY A 233 -13.91 -4.66 31.08
CA GLY A 233 -14.90 -5.73 31.00
C GLY A 233 -15.15 -6.40 32.35
N ALA A 234 -14.12 -6.57 33.18
CA ALA A 234 -14.24 -7.07 34.55
C ALA A 234 -15.06 -6.13 35.44
N VAL A 235 -14.85 -4.81 35.36
CA VAL A 235 -15.67 -3.80 36.06
C VAL A 235 -17.13 -3.91 35.64
N THR A 236 -17.40 -4.04 34.33
CA THR A 236 -18.77 -4.19 33.83
C THR A 236 -19.45 -5.42 34.40
N ARG A 237 -18.81 -6.60 34.34
CA ARG A 237 -19.36 -7.84 34.90
C ARG A 237 -19.60 -7.75 36.41
N PHE A 238 -18.69 -7.12 37.16
CA PHE A 238 -18.87 -6.88 38.59
C PHE A 238 -20.11 -6.03 38.85
N GLY A 239 -20.30 -4.96 38.07
CA GLY A 239 -21.46 -4.07 38.15
C GLY A 239 -22.77 -4.80 37.89
N GLU A 240 -22.83 -5.60 36.82
CA GLU A 240 -23.99 -6.40 36.47
C GLU A 240 -24.36 -7.42 37.56
N ARG A 241 -23.36 -8.02 38.21
CA ARG A 241 -23.58 -9.02 39.27
C ARG A 241 -23.98 -8.43 40.62
N THR A 242 -23.44 -7.28 41.00
CA THR A 242 -23.57 -6.73 42.36
C THR A 242 -24.49 -5.52 42.46
N GLY A 243 -24.88 -4.92 41.32
CA GLY A 243 -25.66 -3.70 41.27
C GLY A 243 -24.87 -2.44 41.65
N ARG A 244 -23.55 -2.54 41.88
CA ARG A 244 -22.66 -1.41 42.17
C ARG A 244 -21.30 -1.58 41.50
N LEU A 245 -20.56 -0.49 41.36
CA LEU A 245 -19.18 -0.55 40.88
C LEU A 245 -18.22 -1.04 42.00
N PRO A 246 -17.09 -1.65 41.62
CA PRO A 246 -16.03 -1.95 42.57
C PRO A 246 -15.44 -0.64 43.12
N SER A 247 -15.09 -0.64 44.41
CA SER A 247 -14.49 0.49 45.12
C SER A 247 -13.00 0.64 44.87
N SER A 248 -12.33 -0.43 44.43
CA SER A 248 -10.90 -0.46 44.12
C SER A 248 -10.55 -1.59 43.14
N ILE A 249 -9.36 -1.49 42.51
CA ILE A 249 -8.81 -2.59 41.70
C ILE A 249 -8.56 -3.84 42.54
N SER A 250 -8.21 -3.70 43.82
CA SER A 250 -8.02 -4.84 44.73
C SER A 250 -9.32 -5.61 44.96
N GLU A 251 -10.43 -4.91 45.16
CA GLU A 251 -11.75 -5.55 45.26
C GLU A 251 -12.14 -6.26 43.95
N LEU A 252 -11.95 -5.58 42.82
CA LEU A 252 -12.21 -6.16 41.50
C LEU A 252 -11.37 -7.42 41.27
N SER A 253 -10.08 -7.38 41.62
CA SER A 253 -9.14 -8.49 41.44
C SER A 253 -9.54 -9.70 42.27
N ALA A 254 -9.97 -9.50 43.52
CA ALA A 254 -10.46 -10.57 44.37
C ALA A 254 -11.79 -11.16 43.85
N ALA A 255 -12.71 -10.31 43.40
CA ALA A 255 -14.05 -10.74 42.93
C ALA A 255 -14.03 -11.46 41.58
N GLU A 256 -13.06 -11.14 40.72
CA GLU A 256 -12.87 -11.73 39.38
C GLU A 256 -11.75 -12.79 39.36
N HIS A 257 -11.24 -13.18 40.55
CA HIS A 257 -10.22 -14.23 40.72
C HIS A 257 -8.95 -13.99 39.88
N LEU A 258 -8.50 -12.73 39.80
CA LEU A 258 -7.27 -12.40 39.09
C LEU A 258 -6.05 -12.94 39.87
N PRO A 259 -5.03 -13.51 39.20
CA PRO A 259 -3.88 -14.12 39.88
C PRO A 259 -3.07 -13.15 40.76
N SER A 260 -3.04 -11.88 40.36
CA SER A 260 -2.36 -10.80 41.06
C SER A 260 -3.07 -9.48 40.77
N ILE A 261 -2.70 -8.42 41.50
CA ILE A 261 -3.12 -7.07 41.15
C ILE A 261 -2.52 -6.72 39.78
N PRO A 262 -3.35 -6.38 38.78
CA PRO A 262 -2.88 -6.02 37.44
C PRO A 262 -2.00 -4.77 37.47
N VAL A 263 -0.88 -4.83 36.76
CA VAL A 263 0.09 -3.75 36.63
C VAL A 263 0.41 -3.51 35.16
N ASP A 264 0.76 -2.28 34.82
CA ASP A 264 1.23 -1.91 33.48
C ASP A 264 2.63 -2.52 33.20
N PRO A 265 3.16 -2.42 31.95
CA PRO A 265 4.46 -2.98 31.60
C PRO A 265 5.66 -2.45 32.42
N ASP A 266 5.49 -1.36 33.16
CA ASP A 266 6.52 -0.81 34.07
C ASP A 266 6.31 -1.23 35.53
N GLY A 267 5.29 -2.05 35.80
CA GLY A 267 4.96 -2.54 37.13
C GLY A 267 4.12 -1.57 37.96
N ASN A 268 3.58 -0.50 37.38
CA ASN A 268 2.68 0.38 38.11
C ASN A 268 1.25 -0.19 38.10
N PRO A 269 0.56 -0.24 39.25
CA PRO A 269 -0.83 -0.66 39.28
C PRO A 269 -1.74 0.24 38.44
N TYR A 270 -2.68 -0.37 37.72
CA TYR A 270 -3.77 0.38 37.10
C TYR A 270 -4.62 1.09 38.16
N THR A 271 -5.21 2.21 37.77
CA THR A 271 -6.09 3.00 38.63
C THR A 271 -7.53 2.99 38.10
N MET A 272 -8.49 3.35 38.94
CA MET A 272 -9.90 3.37 38.56
C MET A 272 -10.57 4.64 39.08
N THR A 273 -11.36 5.29 38.24
CA THR A 273 -12.16 6.45 38.65
C THR A 273 -13.39 6.02 39.46
N PRO A 274 -14.04 6.94 40.21
CA PRO A 274 -15.31 6.65 40.87
C PRO A 274 -16.43 6.19 39.92
N GLN A 275 -16.31 6.52 38.63
CA GLN A 275 -17.22 6.10 37.56
C GLN A 275 -16.86 4.72 36.97
N GLY A 276 -15.87 4.01 37.53
CA GLY A 276 -15.47 2.67 37.10
C GLY A 276 -14.61 2.64 35.84
N ARG A 277 -14.01 3.77 35.44
CA ARG A 277 -13.12 3.82 34.27
C ARG A 277 -11.70 3.41 34.68
N ILE A 278 -11.13 2.44 33.99
CA ILE A 278 -9.74 2.01 34.18
C ILE A 278 -8.79 3.02 33.54
N LEU A 279 -7.73 3.40 34.25
CA LEU A 279 -6.74 4.39 33.84
C LEU A 279 -5.31 3.92 34.09
N VAL A 280 -4.43 4.31 33.17
CA VAL A 280 -2.97 4.20 33.29
C VAL A 280 -2.47 5.36 34.16
N LYS A 281 -1.56 5.06 35.10
CA LYS A 281 -1.03 6.05 36.03
C LYS A 281 -0.17 7.12 35.34
N ASN A 282 0.73 6.68 34.46
CA ASN A 282 1.66 7.53 33.72
C ASN A 282 1.48 7.33 32.20
N PRO A 283 0.46 7.95 31.58
CA PRO A 283 0.20 7.77 30.15
C PRO A 283 1.32 8.27 29.22
N ASP A 284 2.22 9.16 29.70
CA ASP A 284 3.38 9.62 28.93
C ASP A 284 4.45 8.54 28.71
N ASP A 285 4.44 7.47 29.50
CA ASP A 285 5.39 6.35 29.41
C ASP A 285 4.98 5.32 28.33
N PHE A 286 3.76 5.47 27.79
CA PHE A 286 3.18 4.62 26.76
C PHE A 286 2.61 5.46 25.61
N PRO A 287 3.45 6.02 24.73
CA PRO A 287 3.04 7.05 23.78
C PRO A 287 2.04 6.59 22.70
N PHE A 288 1.83 5.27 22.56
CA PHE A 288 0.98 4.68 21.52
C PHE A 288 -0.33 4.08 22.06
N ILE A 289 -0.63 4.19 23.35
CA ILE A 289 -1.88 3.65 23.91
C ILE A 289 -3.09 4.44 23.42
N THR A 290 -4.19 3.73 23.21
CA THR A 290 -5.48 4.32 22.83
C THR A 290 -6.50 4.24 23.95
N LYS A 291 -6.24 3.41 24.96
CA LYS A 291 -7.12 3.16 26.11
C LYS A 291 -6.43 3.52 27.41
N GLY A 292 -7.23 3.64 28.48
CA GLY A 292 -6.72 3.95 29.82
C GLY A 292 -6.23 5.38 29.99
N LEU A 293 -6.47 6.26 29.01
CA LEU A 293 -6.09 7.67 29.09
C LEU A 293 -7.03 8.46 30.03
N PRO A 294 -6.48 9.36 30.86
CA PRO A 294 -7.28 10.29 31.65
C PRO A 294 -8.20 11.18 30.79
N PRO A 295 -9.37 11.61 31.30
CA PRO A 295 -10.24 12.53 30.58
C PRO A 295 -9.50 13.83 30.22
N GLY A 296 -9.55 14.22 28.94
CA GLY A 296 -8.89 15.44 28.46
C GLY A 296 -7.37 15.35 28.34
N TYR A 297 -6.79 14.15 28.46
CA TYR A 297 -5.35 13.95 28.32
C TYR A 297 -4.83 14.47 26.98
N LYS A 298 -3.73 15.22 27.04
CA LYS A 298 -2.94 15.65 25.89
C LYS A 298 -1.49 15.20 26.13
N PRO A 299 -0.84 14.56 25.15
CA PRO A 299 0.55 14.14 25.29
C PRO A 299 1.46 15.31 25.65
N SER A 300 2.42 15.09 26.56
CA SER A 300 3.32 16.14 27.08
C SER A 300 4.35 16.66 26.06
N GLY A 301 4.39 16.12 24.84
CA GLY A 301 5.29 16.56 23.78
C GLY A 301 5.79 15.39 22.92
N ARG A 302 7.10 15.30 22.71
CA ARG A 302 7.71 14.18 21.96
C ARG A 302 7.51 12.86 22.73
N PRO A 303 7.25 11.74 22.02
CA PRO A 303 7.17 10.42 22.63
C PRO A 303 8.40 10.13 23.48
N LYS A 304 8.20 9.70 24.73
CA LYS A 304 9.28 9.14 25.55
C LYS A 304 9.46 7.69 25.14
N PHE A 305 10.64 7.36 24.63
CA PHE A 305 11.03 5.98 24.37
C PHE A 305 11.95 5.49 25.47
N HIS A 306 11.69 4.29 25.95
CA HIS A 306 12.45 3.62 26.99
C HIS A 306 13.80 3.22 26.44
N THR A 307 14.83 3.99 26.71
CA THR A 307 16.19 3.54 26.41
C THR A 307 16.53 2.36 27.31
N LYS A 308 16.47 1.13 26.78
CA LYS A 308 17.14 0.02 27.47
C LYS A 308 18.64 0.18 27.28
N GLY A 309 19.36 0.23 28.41
CA GLY A 309 20.79 -0.07 28.49
C GLY A 309 21.08 -1.54 28.19
#